data_AF-A0A5K0WHF9-F1
#
_entry.id   AF-A0A5K0WHF9-F1
#
_cell.length_a   1.000
_cell.length_b   1.000
_cell.length_c   1.000
_cell.angle_alpha   90.00
_cell.angle_beta   90.00
_cell.angle_gamma   90.00
#
_symmetry.space_group_name_H-M   'P 1'
#
loop_
_entity.id
_entity.type
_entity.pdbx_description
1 polymer ?
#
loop_
_entity_poly.entity_id
_entity_poly.type
_entity_poly.pdbx_seq_one_letter_code
_entity_poly.pdbx_strand_id
1 'polypeptide(L)' 'KIKILTLYAFSRENWKRPKLEIIALMELFFFALKNETKNLKKYNIRLKII' A
#
# COMPACT_ATOMS: atom_id res chain seq x y z
N LYS A 1 -15.05 5.42 17.08
CA LYS A 1 -13.67 4.92 16.81
C LYS A 1 -13.71 3.98 15.61
N ILE A 2 -12.86 4.20 14.61
CA ILE A 2 -12.71 3.29 13.46
C ILE A 2 -11.90 2.08 13.91
N LYS A 3 -12.39 0.87 13.63
CA LYS A 3 -11.69 -0.38 13.98
C LYS A 3 -10.82 -0.89 12.84
N ILE A 4 -11.29 -0.76 11.60
CA ILE A 4 -10.64 -1.23 10.38
C ILE A 4 -10.86 -0.19 9.30
N LEU A 5 -9.81 0.07 8.51
CA LEU A 5 -9.86 0.83 7.28
C LEU A 5 -9.26 -0.03 6.17
N THR A 6 -10.03 -0.30 5.13
CA THR A 6 -9.57 -1.03 3.94
C THR A 6 -9.34 -0.02 2.82
N LEU A 7 -8.14 -0.01 2.26
CA LEU A 7 -7.76 0.87 1.15
C LEU A 7 -7.54 0.04 -0.10
N TYR A 8 -8.10 0.48 -1.22
CA TYR A 8 -7.90 -0.17 -2.52
C TYR A 8 -6.71 0.45 -3.24
N ALA A 9 -5.53 -0.10 -2.97
CA ALA A 9 -4.27 0.43 -3.52
C ALA A 9 -3.94 -0.10 -4.93
N PHE A 10 -4.38 -1.33 -5.26
CA PHE A 10 -4.11 -1.95 -6.55
C PHE A 10 -5.19 -2.98 -6.91
N SER A 11 -5.74 -2.87 -8.12
CA SER A 11 -6.83 -3.69 -8.63
C SER A 11 -6.34 -4.80 -9.57
N ARG A 12 -7.21 -5.76 -9.89
CA ARG A 12 -6.92 -6.75 -10.95
C ARG A 12 -6.75 -6.08 -12.32
N GLU A 13 -7.50 -5.03 -12.58
CA GLU A 13 -7.46 -4.24 -13.81
C GLU A 13 -6.14 -3.44 -13.92
N ASN A 14 -5.51 -3.08 -12.80
CA ASN A 14 -4.21 -2.42 -12.83
C ASN A 14 -3.11 -3.31 -13.46
N TRP A 15 -3.27 -4.64 -13.47
CA TRP A 15 -2.36 -5.55 -14.21
C TRP A 15 -2.44 -5.41 -15.73
N LYS A 16 -3.48 -4.77 -16.26
CA LYS A 16 -3.63 -4.50 -17.70
C LYS A 16 -2.84 -3.26 -18.16
N ARG A 17 -2.26 -2.50 -17.23
CA ARG A 17 -1.46 -1.31 -17.56
C ARG A 17 -0.08 -1.70 -18.11
N PRO A 18 0.64 -0.78 -18.78
CA PRO A 18 1.99 -1.04 -19.26
C PRO A 18 2.93 -1.51 -18.14
N LYS A 19 3.82 -2.46 -18.45
CA LYS A 19 4.70 -3.10 -17.47
C LYS A 19 5.54 -2.10 -16.67
N LEU A 20 6.06 -1.06 -17.32
CA LEU A 20 6.85 0.00 -16.67
C LEU A 20 6.02 0.78 -15.64
N GLU A 21 4.73 1.02 -15.92
CA GLU A 21 3.85 1.72 -14.99
C GLU A 21 3.55 0.85 -13.77
N ILE A 22 3.30 -0.45 -13.96
CA ILE A 22 3.08 -1.39 -12.85
C ILE A 22 4.31 -1.44 -11.93
N ILE A 23 5.52 -1.49 -12.52
CA ILE A 23 6.77 -1.48 -11.75
C ILE A 23 6.89 -0.19 -10.94
N ALA A 24 6.68 0.96 -11.57
CA ALA A 24 6.73 2.26 -10.88
C ALA A 24 5.69 2.37 -9.74
N LEU A 25 4.47 1.84 -9.93
CA LEU A 25 3.44 1.81 -8.89
C LEU A 25 3.85 0.92 -7.72
N MET A 26 4.45 -0.25 -7.98
CA MET A 26 4.94 -1.14 -6.92
C MET A 26 6.11 -0.50 -6.15
N GLU A 27 7.05 0.13 -6.86
CA GLU A 27 8.15 0.85 -6.23
C GLU A 27 7.66 1.99 -5.34
N LEU A 28 6.68 2.78 -5.81
CA LEU A 28 6.06 3.83 -5.03
C LEU A 28 5.36 3.27 -3.78
N PHE A 29 4.65 2.15 -3.93
CA PHE A 29 3.98 1.48 -2.80
C PHE A 29 4.99 1.03 -1.74
N PHE A 30 6.08 0.38 -2.14
CA PHE A 30 7.14 -0.03 -1.21
C PHE A 30 7.83 1.16 -0.53
N PHE A 31 8.09 2.24 -1.28
CA PHE A 31 8.68 3.47 -0.74
C PHE A 31 7.78 4.07 0.35
N ALA A 32 6.48 4.21 0.08
CA ALA A 32 5.51 4.73 1.04
C ALA A 32 5.43 3.85 2.30
N LEU A 33 5.34 2.53 2.13
CA LEU A 33 5.32 1.59 3.26
C LEU A 33 6.57 1.69 4.14
N LYS A 34 7.75 1.77 3.52
CA LYS A 34 9.03 1.89 4.25
C LYS A 34 9.06 3.16 5.09
N ASN A 35 8.60 4.28 4.54
CA ASN A 35 8.57 5.57 5.24
C ASN A 35 7.54 5.59 6.37
N GLU A 36 6.38 4.95 6.19
CA GLU A 36 5.31 4.94 7.18
C GLU A 36 5.45 3.86 8.26
N THR A 37 6.34 2.87 8.10
CA THR A 37 6.49 1.75 9.04
C THR A 37 6.72 2.22 10.49
N LYS A 38 7.52 3.29 10.68
CA LYS A 38 7.75 3.86 12.02
C LYS A 38 6.49 4.48 12.61
N ASN A 39 5.68 5.14 11.79
CA ASN A 39 4.42 5.75 12.21
C ASN A 39 3.39 4.69 12.55
N LEU A 40 3.25 3.64 11.73
CA LEU A 40 2.36 2.52 12.01
C LEU A 40 2.66 1.91 13.38
N LYS A 41 3.94 1.68 13.69
CA LYS A 41 4.36 1.17 15.01
C LYS A 41 4.08 2.19 16.13
N LYS A 42 4.40 3.47 15.93
CA LYS A 42 4.17 4.55 16.90
C LYS A 42 2.70 4.68 17.28
N TYR A 43 1.78 4.52 16.32
CA TYR A 43 0.34 4.66 16.51
C TYR A 43 -0.37 3.32 16.77
N ASN A 44 0.38 2.23 16.97
CA ASN A 44 -0.15 0.88 17.20
C ASN A 44 -1.16 0.42 16.11
N ILE A 45 -0.89 0.79 14.86
CA ILE A 45 -1.69 0.42 13.70
C ILE A 45 -1.15 -0.89 13.14
N ARG A 46 -2.06 -1.87 12.95
CA ARG A 46 -1.74 -3.14 12.30
C ARG A 46 -2.09 -3.07 10.81
N LEU A 47 -1.08 -3.19 9.95
CA LEU A 47 -1.27 -3.30 8.51
C LEU A 47 -1.47 -4.77 8.11
N LYS A 48 -2.42 -5.03 7.22
CA LYS A 48 -2.62 -6.33 6.57
C LYS A 48 -2.82 -6.10 5.06
N ILE A 49 -2.10 -6.86 4.24
CA ILE A 49 -2.29 -6.92 2.79
C ILE A 49 -3.19 -8.13 2.50
N ILE A 50 -4.17 -7.97 1.61
CA ILE A 50 -5.19 -8.96 1.24
C ILE A 50 -5.20 -9.11 -0.27
#